data_AF-A0A953U6E6-F1
#
_entry.id   AF-A0A953U6E6-F1
#
_cell.length_a   1.000
_cell.length_b   1.000
_cell.length_c   1.000
_cell.angle_alpha   90.00
_cell.angle_beta   90.00
_cell.angle_gamma   90.00
#
_symmetry.space_group_name_H-M   'P 1'
#
loop_
_entity.id
_entity.type
_entity.pdbx_description
1 polymer ?
#
loop_
_entity_poly.entity_id
_entity_poly.type
_entity_poly.pdbx_seq_one_letter_code
_entity_poly.pdbx_strand_id
1 'polypeptide(L)'
;MPSQPRSRSNGELAERVKSILASKNLTLYQVSESSAELFGRSSPQYLPHNLYYDLRHGSFSPSLFQLFAFSRISGYRLVDWLRVFGFDVEAIPRLQIQLSSKRTTLLDSSVEDPRTLVAWLRNLAARAPSEDVVPLSQVLEWTTPRTLASLATIRDKGFLYAKIGYQDAWSFPELLPGSIVRVRPISMDDLLQRPRGEPSKGLILLEHAKGLCCCRIRIVGAQRIAIVATQMPYAQVEFNVPQEARIIGTADLEIRNLLRPEQPAVPREFAKRWRPEVLSEFPSQLGPLLRQARLRMGLSFREASAISREIANLLEDLCYFTAPGSLSDYERGDIPPRHIHKVITFCVVYSLDLQTILQALGLSPQDAGQEPIPQVLTRWPLSAGSETVAEANGTGQAGFLGKLVGEFGEIPFFLRGSLPVLSGLRSPSLKDCFWIGGAQRSHPYLAGALLALVNRQKKKPNDCGSKPIWQQPLYILLKRDGTYLCGCCSRENNSLVVHTYPGGVHRRDQFRTRDAEVIGKLVSVGRKL
;
A
#
# COMPACT_ATOMS: atom_id res chain seq x y z
N MET A 1 -15.51 -3.01 25.75
CA MET A 1 -16.42 -1.87 25.50
C MET A 1 -17.80 -2.46 25.23
N PRO A 2 -18.88 -2.00 25.90
CA PRO A 2 -20.19 -2.61 25.76
C PRO A 2 -20.71 -2.40 24.34
N SER A 3 -21.00 -3.51 23.66
CA SER A 3 -21.60 -3.55 22.33
C SER A 3 -22.94 -2.84 22.34
N GLN A 4 -23.08 -1.78 21.55
CA GLN A 4 -24.39 -1.22 21.25
C GLN A 4 -25.29 -2.33 20.66
N PRO A 5 -26.58 -2.38 21.02
CA PRO A 5 -27.47 -3.43 20.53
C PRO A 5 -27.61 -3.31 19.01
N ARG A 6 -27.27 -4.38 18.27
CA ARG A 6 -27.31 -4.48 16.80
C ARG A 6 -28.64 -3.99 16.18
N SER A 7 -29.77 -4.08 16.90
CA SER A 7 -31.07 -3.59 16.44
C SER A 7 -31.15 -2.08 16.29
N ARG A 8 -30.46 -1.29 17.14
CA ARG A 8 -30.40 0.17 17.01
C ARG A 8 -29.59 0.59 15.77
N SER A 9 -28.45 -0.07 15.55
CA SER A 9 -27.58 0.13 14.37
C SER A 9 -28.31 -0.14 13.05
N ASN A 10 -29.14 -1.19 13.00
CA ASN A 10 -29.88 -1.58 11.81
C ASN A 10 -31.03 -0.60 11.48
N GLY A 11 -31.72 -0.08 12.50
CA GLY A 11 -32.72 0.97 12.33
C GLY A 11 -32.12 2.27 11.81
N GLU A 12 -30.96 2.67 12.34
CA GLU A 12 -30.20 3.84 11.86
C GLU A 12 -29.75 3.67 10.41
N LEU A 13 -29.31 2.48 10.01
CA LEU A 13 -28.95 2.17 8.63
C LEU A 13 -30.14 2.34 7.68
N ALA A 14 -31.31 1.82 8.04
CA ALA A 14 -32.52 1.95 7.22
C ALA A 14 -32.93 3.42 7.01
N GLU A 15 -32.93 4.23 8.08
CA GLU A 15 -33.21 5.66 7.98
C GLU A 15 -32.14 6.42 7.19
N ARG A 16 -30.88 6.00 7.28
CA ARG A 16 -29.77 6.56 6.50
C ARG A 16 -29.95 6.28 5.01
N VAL A 17 -30.20 5.04 4.61
CA VAL A 17 -30.46 4.68 3.20
C VAL A 17 -31.66 5.48 2.68
N LYS A 18 -32.73 5.60 3.48
CA LYS A 18 -33.90 6.41 3.14
C LYS A 18 -33.55 7.89 2.93
N SER A 19 -32.74 8.48 3.80
CA SER A 19 -32.30 9.87 3.69
C SER A 19 -31.43 10.10 2.46
N ILE A 20 -30.56 9.15 2.13
CA ILE A 20 -29.72 9.20 0.92
C ILE A 20 -30.59 9.16 -0.33
N LEU A 21 -31.55 8.24 -0.42
CA LEU A 21 -32.44 8.19 -1.59
C LEU A 21 -33.32 9.43 -1.70
N ALA A 22 -33.84 9.93 -0.57
CA ALA A 22 -34.64 11.15 -0.54
C ALA A 22 -33.86 12.38 -1.03
N SER A 23 -32.53 12.44 -0.81
CA SER A 23 -31.69 13.52 -1.35
C SER A 23 -31.65 13.60 -2.88
N LYS A 24 -32.07 12.52 -3.56
CA LYS A 24 -32.24 12.44 -5.01
C LYS A 24 -33.70 12.43 -5.45
N ASN A 25 -34.63 12.78 -4.54
CA ASN A 25 -36.08 12.67 -4.74
C ASN A 25 -36.52 11.25 -5.11
N LEU A 26 -35.80 10.22 -4.64
CA LEU A 26 -36.12 8.83 -4.87
C LEU A 26 -36.79 8.20 -3.64
N THR A 27 -37.86 7.47 -3.89
CA THR A 27 -38.50 6.58 -2.93
C THR A 27 -38.02 5.14 -3.13
N LEU A 28 -38.15 4.27 -2.12
CA LEU A 28 -37.80 2.86 -2.28
C LEU A 28 -38.66 2.17 -3.34
N TYR A 29 -39.92 2.60 -3.49
CA TYR A 29 -40.81 2.12 -4.54
C TYR A 29 -40.23 2.42 -5.93
N GLN A 30 -39.86 3.68 -6.19
CA GLN A 30 -39.24 4.10 -7.46
C GLN A 30 -37.92 3.37 -7.71
N VAL A 31 -37.08 3.21 -6.68
CA VAL A 31 -35.82 2.46 -6.81
C VAL A 31 -36.08 0.98 -7.13
N SER A 32 -37.11 0.38 -6.54
CA SER A 32 -37.49 -1.00 -6.82
C SER A 32 -38.02 -1.15 -8.25
N GLU A 33 -38.89 -0.25 -8.71
CA GLU A 33 -39.38 -0.23 -10.09
C GLU A 33 -38.25 -0.01 -11.10
N SER A 34 -37.42 1.02 -10.91
CA SER A 34 -36.26 1.27 -11.76
C SER A 34 -35.30 0.08 -11.80
N SER A 35 -35.07 -0.61 -10.68
CA SER A 35 -34.24 -1.81 -10.68
C SER A 35 -34.88 -2.97 -11.46
N ALA A 36 -36.21 -3.12 -11.39
CA ALA A 36 -36.95 -4.12 -12.15
C ALA A 36 -36.96 -3.81 -13.65
N GLU A 37 -37.07 -2.55 -14.03
CA GLU A 37 -37.04 -2.10 -15.43
C GLU A 37 -35.64 -2.23 -16.04
N LEU A 38 -34.60 -1.79 -15.31
CA LEU A 38 -33.23 -1.79 -15.81
C LEU A 38 -32.60 -3.18 -15.86
N PHE A 39 -32.92 -4.05 -14.88
CA PHE A 39 -32.22 -5.33 -14.72
C PHE A 39 -33.14 -6.56 -14.76
N GLY A 40 -34.45 -6.39 -14.60
CA GLY A 40 -35.40 -7.48 -14.44
C GLY A 40 -35.53 -7.97 -12.99
N ARG A 41 -36.73 -8.44 -12.61
CA ARG A 41 -37.03 -8.91 -11.24
C ARG A 41 -36.29 -10.17 -10.82
N SER A 42 -35.81 -10.97 -11.77
CA SER A 42 -35.01 -12.18 -11.53
C SER A 42 -33.50 -11.89 -11.46
N SER A 43 -33.06 -10.66 -11.72
CA SER A 43 -31.65 -10.29 -11.70
C SER A 43 -31.12 -10.17 -10.27
N PRO A 44 -29.84 -10.55 -10.00
CA PRO A 44 -29.18 -10.28 -8.74
C PRO A 44 -29.04 -8.77 -8.41
N GLN A 45 -29.29 -7.90 -9.38
CA GLN A 45 -29.26 -6.43 -9.23
C GLN A 45 -30.63 -5.85 -8.80
N TYR A 46 -31.68 -6.67 -8.75
CA TYR A 46 -33.01 -6.23 -8.33
C TYR A 46 -33.01 -5.81 -6.84
N LEU A 47 -33.62 -4.66 -6.57
CA LEU A 47 -33.80 -4.10 -5.23
C LEU A 47 -35.26 -4.28 -4.80
N PRO A 48 -35.54 -5.06 -3.74
CA PRO A 48 -36.91 -5.38 -3.38
C PRO A 48 -37.60 -4.23 -2.63
N HIS A 49 -38.92 -4.11 -2.83
CA HIS A 49 -39.73 -3.04 -2.23
C HIS A 49 -39.81 -3.10 -0.69
N ASN A 50 -39.55 -4.27 -0.08
CA ASN A 50 -39.53 -4.46 1.37
C ASN A 50 -38.13 -4.24 1.99
N LEU A 51 -37.14 -3.73 1.23
CA LEU A 51 -35.76 -3.60 1.68
C LEU A 51 -35.58 -2.81 2.98
N TYR A 52 -36.36 -1.75 3.24
CA TYR A 52 -36.28 -1.04 4.54
C TYR A 52 -36.71 -1.91 5.71
N TYR A 53 -37.70 -2.78 5.52
CA TYR A 53 -38.10 -3.72 6.55
C TYR A 53 -36.97 -4.71 6.83
N ASP A 54 -36.37 -5.29 5.78
CA ASP A 54 -35.30 -6.27 5.93
C ASP A 54 -34.02 -5.65 6.53
N LEU A 55 -33.74 -4.38 6.20
CA LEU A 55 -32.67 -3.61 6.83
C LEU A 55 -32.89 -3.43 8.33
N ARG A 56 -34.09 -3.01 8.75
CA ARG A 56 -34.41 -2.79 10.18
C ARG A 56 -34.29 -4.07 11.00
N HIS A 57 -34.64 -5.21 10.41
CA HIS A 57 -34.56 -6.52 11.07
C HIS A 57 -33.17 -7.17 10.96
N GLY A 58 -32.25 -6.58 10.20
CA GLY A 58 -30.90 -7.12 9.99
C GLY A 58 -30.88 -8.42 9.17
N SER A 59 -31.97 -8.76 8.49
CA SER A 59 -32.05 -9.92 7.59
C SER A 59 -31.45 -9.64 6.22
N PHE A 60 -31.23 -8.36 5.89
CA PHE A 60 -30.65 -7.94 4.61
C PHE A 60 -29.15 -7.67 4.71
N SER A 61 -28.37 -8.42 3.94
CA SER A 61 -26.99 -8.08 3.58
C SER A 61 -26.96 -7.90 2.06
N PRO A 62 -26.77 -6.69 1.52
CA PRO A 62 -26.80 -6.49 0.09
C PRO A 62 -25.66 -7.25 -0.59
N SER A 63 -25.95 -7.80 -1.76
CA SER A 63 -24.92 -8.29 -2.66
C SER A 63 -24.19 -7.11 -3.32
N LEU A 64 -23.01 -7.36 -3.88
CA LEU A 64 -22.29 -6.36 -4.67
C LEU A 64 -23.14 -5.84 -5.85
N PHE A 65 -23.95 -6.71 -6.45
CA PHE A 65 -24.86 -6.38 -7.55
C PHE A 65 -25.96 -5.41 -7.11
N GLN A 66 -26.50 -5.58 -5.90
CA GLN A 66 -27.50 -4.68 -5.33
C GLN A 66 -26.89 -3.32 -4.97
N LEU A 67 -25.67 -3.29 -4.43
CA LEU A 67 -24.94 -2.02 -4.19
C LEU A 67 -24.61 -1.31 -5.50
N PHE A 68 -24.31 -2.06 -6.55
CA PHE A 68 -24.14 -1.51 -7.90
C PHE A 68 -25.45 -0.94 -8.45
N ALA A 69 -26.58 -1.61 -8.23
CA ALA A 69 -27.90 -1.10 -8.62
C ALA A 69 -28.24 0.20 -7.87
N PHE A 70 -27.99 0.26 -6.56
CA PHE A 70 -28.13 1.49 -5.78
C PHE A 70 -27.31 2.63 -6.38
N SER A 71 -26.04 2.36 -6.69
CA SER A 71 -25.12 3.31 -7.32
C SER A 71 -25.67 3.84 -8.65
N ARG A 72 -26.03 2.94 -9.57
CA ARG A 72 -26.52 3.29 -10.90
C ARG A 72 -27.84 4.06 -10.86
N ILE A 73 -28.79 3.67 -10.00
CA ILE A 73 -30.12 4.30 -9.93
C ILE A 73 -30.06 5.65 -9.21
N SER A 74 -29.31 5.75 -8.11
CA SER A 74 -29.20 7.01 -7.36
C SER A 74 -28.22 8.03 -7.97
N GLY A 75 -27.40 7.58 -8.93
CA GLY A 75 -26.31 8.38 -9.49
C GLY A 75 -25.11 8.55 -8.55
N TYR A 76 -25.17 7.98 -7.34
CA TYR A 76 -24.09 8.08 -6.35
C TYR A 76 -23.01 7.01 -6.54
N ARG A 77 -21.76 7.34 -6.19
CA ARG A 77 -20.60 6.43 -6.31
C ARG A 77 -20.81 5.10 -5.60
N LEU A 78 -20.41 4.01 -6.25
CA LEU A 78 -20.42 2.67 -5.66
C LEU A 78 -19.66 2.64 -4.33
N VAL A 79 -18.47 3.22 -4.27
CA VAL A 79 -17.64 3.24 -3.05
C VAL A 79 -18.33 3.92 -1.86
N ASP A 80 -19.19 4.91 -2.11
CA ASP A 80 -19.95 5.56 -1.03
C ASP A 80 -21.08 4.63 -0.54
N TRP A 81 -21.75 3.91 -1.44
CA TRP A 81 -22.71 2.87 -1.06
C TRP A 81 -22.05 1.72 -0.30
N LEU A 82 -20.87 1.25 -0.72
CA LEU A 82 -20.09 0.27 0.03
C LEU A 82 -19.86 0.76 1.47
N ARG A 83 -19.44 2.01 1.63
CA ARG A 83 -19.20 2.64 2.93
C ARG A 83 -20.45 2.78 3.79
N VAL A 84 -21.60 3.13 3.19
CA VAL A 84 -22.90 3.23 3.90
C VAL A 84 -23.26 1.88 4.55
N PHE A 85 -22.95 0.78 3.87
CA PHE A 85 -23.16 -0.58 4.35
C PHE A 85 -22.00 -1.15 5.18
N GLY A 86 -21.02 -0.33 5.56
CA GLY A 86 -19.92 -0.71 6.46
C GLY A 86 -18.71 -1.34 5.79
N PHE A 87 -18.61 -1.28 4.45
CA PHE A 87 -17.46 -1.80 3.70
C PHE A 87 -16.46 -0.70 3.40
N ASP A 88 -15.29 -0.79 4.04
CA ASP A 88 -14.17 0.12 3.80
C ASP A 88 -13.23 -0.44 2.71
N VAL A 89 -13.31 0.10 1.50
CA VAL A 89 -12.42 -0.28 0.39
C VAL A 89 -10.97 0.15 0.62
N GLU A 90 -10.72 1.17 1.45
CA GLU A 90 -9.36 1.58 1.81
C GLU A 90 -8.65 0.55 2.71
N ALA A 91 -9.41 -0.41 3.26
CA ALA A 91 -8.84 -1.56 3.96
C ALA A 91 -8.04 -2.48 3.02
N ILE A 92 -8.32 -2.50 1.71
CA ILE A 92 -7.64 -3.37 0.73
C ILE A 92 -6.13 -3.10 0.72
N PRO A 93 -5.63 -1.90 0.36
CA PRO A 93 -4.19 -1.63 0.35
C PRO A 93 -3.57 -1.77 1.75
N ARG A 94 -4.29 -1.38 2.81
CA ARG A 94 -3.83 -1.54 4.20
C ARG A 94 -3.53 -3.01 4.53
N LEU A 95 -4.43 -3.92 4.17
CA LEU A 95 -4.26 -5.36 4.39
C LEU A 95 -3.17 -5.94 3.48
N GLN A 96 -3.08 -5.52 2.22
CA GLN A 96 -1.99 -5.92 1.31
C GLN A 96 -0.61 -5.56 1.88
N ILE A 97 -0.50 -4.42 2.57
CA ILE A 97 0.73 -4.00 3.25
C ILE A 97 1.00 -4.81 4.52
N GLN A 98 -0.04 -5.11 5.29
CA GLN A 98 0.09 -5.82 6.56
C GLN A 98 0.41 -7.31 6.39
N LEU A 99 -0.18 -7.97 5.40
CA LEU A 99 -0.03 -9.41 5.18
C LEU A 99 1.26 -9.74 4.45
N SER A 100 1.92 -10.84 4.78
CA SER A 100 3.11 -11.28 4.03
C SER A 100 2.73 -11.74 2.61
N SER A 101 3.58 -11.43 1.63
CA SER A 101 3.37 -11.85 0.24
C SER A 101 4.56 -12.63 -0.28
N LYS A 102 4.31 -13.77 -0.92
CA LYS A 102 5.32 -14.57 -1.62
C LYS A 102 5.96 -13.80 -2.75
N ARG A 103 5.12 -13.30 -3.65
CA ARG A 103 5.51 -12.64 -4.90
C ARG A 103 5.48 -11.13 -4.72
N THR A 104 6.21 -10.40 -5.55
CA THR A 104 6.07 -8.94 -5.58
C THR A 104 4.68 -8.59 -6.11
N THR A 105 4.01 -7.62 -5.50
CA THR A 105 2.61 -7.27 -5.82
C THR A 105 2.47 -5.79 -6.08
N LEU A 106 1.59 -5.43 -7.01
CA LEU A 106 1.13 -4.05 -7.12
C LEU A 106 0.13 -3.77 -5.99
N LEU A 107 0.28 -2.61 -5.36
CA LEU A 107 -0.63 -2.11 -4.36
C LEU A 107 -1.72 -1.28 -5.04
N ASP A 108 -2.95 -1.43 -4.58
CA ASP A 108 -4.07 -0.66 -5.11
C ASP A 108 -4.09 0.76 -4.53
N SER A 109 -3.55 1.71 -5.31
CA SER A 109 -3.60 3.15 -4.98
C SER A 109 -4.86 3.85 -5.51
N SER A 110 -5.75 3.14 -6.23
CA SER A 110 -6.91 3.73 -6.90
C SER A 110 -8.11 3.96 -5.98
N VAL A 111 -8.16 3.26 -4.85
CA VAL A 111 -9.30 3.23 -3.91
C VAL A 111 -9.41 4.44 -2.98
N GLU A 112 -8.58 5.48 -3.16
CA GLU A 112 -8.63 6.69 -2.34
C GLU A 112 -9.89 7.52 -2.60
N ASP A 113 -10.60 7.93 -1.55
CA ASP A 113 -11.66 8.93 -1.69
C ASP A 113 -11.09 10.36 -1.65
N PRO A 114 -11.25 11.18 -2.72
CA PRO A 114 -10.77 12.56 -2.75
C PRO A 114 -11.30 13.45 -1.61
N ARG A 115 -12.43 13.08 -1.00
CA ARG A 115 -13.05 13.83 0.10
C ARG A 115 -12.52 13.44 1.47
N THR A 116 -11.69 12.40 1.57
CA THR A 116 -11.08 11.98 2.83
C THR A 116 -10.24 13.12 3.39
N LEU A 117 -10.49 13.44 4.66
CA LEU A 117 -9.70 14.40 5.41
C LEU A 117 -8.39 13.73 5.84
N VAL A 118 -7.28 14.35 5.49
CA VAL A 118 -5.94 13.94 5.93
C VAL A 118 -5.35 15.00 6.84
N ALA A 119 -4.72 14.52 7.92
CA ALA A 119 -3.92 15.38 8.77
C ALA A 119 -2.80 16.01 7.94
N TRP A 120 -2.67 17.33 8.02
CA TRP A 120 -1.70 18.08 7.23
C TRP A 120 -0.73 18.86 8.11
N LEU A 121 0.40 19.27 7.53
CA LEU A 121 1.49 19.93 8.23
C LEU A 121 1.66 21.37 7.72
N ARG A 122 2.19 22.24 8.57
CA ARG A 122 2.69 23.57 8.21
C ARG A 122 4.10 23.78 8.76
N ASN A 123 4.86 24.67 8.11
CA ASN A 123 6.20 25.05 8.57
C ASN A 123 6.11 25.82 9.89
N LEU A 124 6.98 25.48 10.83
CA LEU A 124 7.25 26.34 11.99
C LEU A 124 8.10 27.52 11.52
N ALA A 125 7.71 28.74 11.88
CA ALA A 125 8.30 30.00 11.39
C ALA A 125 9.77 30.25 11.79
N ALA A 126 10.45 29.28 12.39
CA ALA A 126 11.78 29.46 12.95
C ALA A 126 12.68 28.24 12.70
N ARG A 127 13.38 28.26 11.55
CA ARG A 127 14.72 27.71 11.25
C ARG A 127 14.78 27.24 9.79
N ALA A 128 15.80 27.70 9.07
CA ALA A 128 16.15 27.11 7.78
C ALA A 128 16.48 25.62 7.97
N PRO A 129 16.20 24.75 6.98
CA PRO A 129 16.63 23.35 7.05
C PRO A 129 18.15 23.32 7.19
N SER A 130 18.68 22.77 8.28
CA SER A 130 20.09 22.38 8.28
C SER A 130 20.26 21.21 7.32
N GLU A 131 21.48 21.00 6.83
CA GLU A 131 21.84 19.75 6.15
C GLU A 131 21.83 18.56 7.12
N ASP A 132 21.55 18.75 8.41
CA ASP A 132 21.66 17.68 9.40
C ASP A 132 20.39 16.85 9.55
N VAL A 133 20.51 15.77 10.34
CA VAL A 133 19.36 15.01 10.82
C VAL A 133 18.52 15.90 11.75
N VAL A 134 17.22 16.05 11.46
CA VAL A 134 16.32 16.93 12.24
C VAL A 134 15.01 16.20 12.56
N PRO A 135 14.53 16.20 13.83
CA PRO A 135 13.19 15.73 14.17
C PRO A 135 12.13 16.61 13.49
N LEU A 136 11.15 16.01 12.81
CA LEU A 136 10.13 16.78 12.09
C LEU A 136 9.31 17.68 13.02
N SER A 137 9.12 17.29 14.28
CA SER A 137 8.43 18.11 15.28
C SER A 137 9.13 19.43 15.64
N GLN A 138 10.38 19.64 15.22
CA GLN A 138 11.10 20.90 15.43
C GLN A 138 10.94 21.89 14.27
N VAL A 139 10.50 21.41 13.10
CA VAL A 139 10.41 22.20 11.86
C VAL A 139 8.99 22.24 11.27
N LEU A 140 8.13 21.31 11.68
CA LEU A 140 6.74 21.20 11.24
C LEU A 140 5.82 21.08 12.45
N GLU A 141 4.57 21.49 12.26
CA GLU A 141 3.49 21.26 13.20
C GLU A 141 2.20 20.88 12.47
N TRP A 142 1.29 20.22 13.19
CA TRP A 142 -0.02 19.86 12.66
C TRP A 142 -0.86 21.12 12.41
N THR A 143 -1.60 21.11 11.31
CA THR A 143 -2.58 22.15 10.97
C THR A 143 -3.96 21.53 10.78
N THR A 144 -4.94 22.34 10.42
CA THR A 144 -6.29 21.89 10.10
C THR A 144 -6.24 20.81 9.01
N PRO A 145 -6.95 19.68 9.18
CA PRO A 145 -7.01 18.64 8.17
C PRO A 145 -7.43 19.19 6.80
N ARG A 146 -6.89 18.59 5.74
CA ARG A 146 -7.18 18.96 4.35
C ARG A 146 -7.85 17.80 3.63
N THR A 147 -8.68 18.09 2.63
CA THR A 147 -9.21 17.04 1.75
C THR A 147 -8.11 16.55 0.81
N LEU A 148 -8.12 15.27 0.45
CA LEU A 148 -7.19 14.73 -0.56
C LEU A 148 -7.32 15.47 -1.90
N ALA A 149 -8.53 15.87 -2.28
CA ALA A 149 -8.79 16.67 -3.48
C ALA A 149 -8.00 17.99 -3.47
N SER A 150 -7.91 18.68 -2.32
CA SER A 150 -7.12 19.91 -2.19
C SER A 150 -5.61 19.71 -2.33
N LEU A 151 -5.15 18.45 -2.29
CA LEU A 151 -3.74 18.05 -2.41
C LEU A 151 -3.43 17.39 -3.77
N ALA A 152 -4.37 17.43 -4.73
CA ALA A 152 -4.27 16.74 -6.02
C ALA A 152 -3.03 17.12 -6.83
N THR A 153 -2.54 18.37 -6.73
CA THR A 153 -1.31 18.82 -7.43
C THR A 153 -0.05 18.06 -7.00
N ILE A 154 -0.07 17.44 -5.82
CA ILE A 154 1.03 16.61 -5.31
C ILE A 154 0.90 15.15 -5.81
N ARG A 155 -0.25 14.76 -6.33
CA ARG A 155 -0.61 13.38 -6.70
C ARG A 155 -0.33 13.02 -8.16
N ASP A 156 -0.24 13.99 -9.05
CA ASP A 156 -0.52 13.78 -10.48
C ASP A 156 0.67 13.27 -11.31
N LYS A 157 1.34 12.21 -10.86
CA LYS A 157 2.54 11.67 -11.53
C LYS A 157 2.37 10.24 -12.07
N GLY A 158 1.18 9.65 -11.92
CA GLY A 158 0.86 8.34 -12.47
C GLY A 158 1.77 7.22 -11.95
N PHE A 159 2.29 7.36 -10.73
CA PHE A 159 3.17 6.36 -10.15
C PHE A 159 2.40 5.10 -9.76
N LEU A 160 3.07 3.96 -9.91
CA LEU A 160 2.63 2.69 -9.37
C LEU A 160 3.41 2.39 -8.10
N TYR A 161 2.82 1.60 -7.20
CA TYR A 161 3.49 1.17 -5.98
C TYR A 161 3.49 -0.34 -5.91
N ALA A 162 4.65 -0.93 -5.64
CA ALA A 162 4.80 -2.37 -5.52
C ALA A 162 5.38 -2.75 -4.17
N LYS A 163 4.84 -3.80 -3.55
CA LYS A 163 5.40 -4.40 -2.35
C LYS A 163 6.27 -5.59 -2.74
N ILE A 164 7.52 -5.57 -2.30
CA ILE A 164 8.49 -6.63 -2.59
C ILE A 164 8.11 -7.91 -1.85
N GLY A 165 7.95 -9.00 -2.58
CA GLY A 165 7.61 -10.30 -2.01
C GLY A 165 8.81 -10.95 -1.31
N TYR A 166 8.56 -11.85 -0.35
CA TYR A 166 9.65 -12.55 0.34
C TYR A 166 10.36 -13.59 -0.54
N GLN A 167 9.83 -13.90 -1.73
CA GLN A 167 10.49 -14.74 -2.72
C GLN A 167 11.14 -13.98 -3.86
N ASP A 168 11.16 -12.65 -3.79
CA ASP A 168 11.87 -11.81 -4.75
C ASP A 168 13.29 -11.53 -4.25
N ALA A 169 14.25 -12.37 -4.68
CA ALA A 169 15.66 -12.20 -4.31
C ALA A 169 16.51 -11.55 -5.42
N TRP A 170 15.91 -11.11 -6.54
CA TRP A 170 16.65 -10.53 -7.66
C TRP A 170 17.25 -9.16 -7.32
N SER A 171 16.48 -8.35 -6.59
CA SER A 171 16.89 -7.04 -6.07
C SER A 171 17.59 -7.12 -4.72
N PHE A 172 17.73 -8.31 -4.10
CA PHE A 172 18.41 -8.46 -2.83
C PHE A 172 19.94 -8.32 -2.99
N PRO A 173 20.64 -7.61 -2.08
CA PRO A 173 20.17 -7.01 -0.83
C PRO A 173 19.75 -5.54 -0.97
N GLU A 174 19.68 -5.01 -2.17
CA GLU A 174 19.33 -3.60 -2.39
C GLU A 174 17.89 -3.30 -2.04
N LEU A 175 16.95 -4.20 -2.30
CA LEU A 175 15.59 -4.16 -1.74
C LEU A 175 15.40 -5.33 -0.79
N LEU A 176 14.71 -5.08 0.33
CA LEU A 176 14.36 -6.11 1.30
C LEU A 176 12.92 -6.58 1.10
N PRO A 177 12.61 -7.86 1.37
CA PRO A 177 11.24 -8.34 1.51
C PRO A 177 10.35 -7.41 2.34
N GLY A 178 9.15 -7.15 1.85
CA GLY A 178 8.17 -6.27 2.48
C GLY A 178 8.42 -4.77 2.29
N SER A 179 9.51 -4.37 1.62
CA SER A 179 9.70 -2.97 1.23
C SER A 179 8.68 -2.57 0.17
N ILE A 180 8.25 -1.31 0.20
CA ILE A 180 7.34 -0.76 -0.82
C ILE A 180 8.16 0.13 -1.73
N VAL A 181 8.13 -0.13 -3.03
CA VAL A 181 8.80 0.70 -4.04
C VAL A 181 7.79 1.48 -4.84
N ARG A 182 8.12 2.73 -5.15
CA ARG A 182 7.40 3.54 -6.13
C ARG A 182 8.04 3.34 -7.49
N VAL A 183 7.21 3.12 -8.49
CA VAL A 183 7.58 2.77 -9.86
C VAL A 183 7.03 3.82 -10.79
N ARG A 184 7.92 4.45 -11.55
CA ARG A 184 7.57 5.33 -12.66
C ARG A 184 7.33 4.48 -13.90
N PRO A 185 6.12 4.49 -14.49
CA PRO A 185 5.90 3.85 -15.78
C PRO A 185 6.88 4.37 -16.81
N ILE A 186 7.39 3.49 -17.66
CA ILE A 186 8.32 3.85 -18.75
C ILE A 186 7.84 3.20 -20.03
N SER A 187 7.98 3.90 -21.17
CA SER A 187 7.76 3.26 -22.46
C SER A 187 8.84 2.22 -22.72
N MET A 188 8.45 1.13 -23.37
CA MET A 188 9.36 0.06 -23.77
C MET A 188 10.43 0.56 -24.73
N ASP A 189 10.05 1.44 -25.66
CA ASP A 189 10.94 1.99 -26.67
C ASP A 189 12.06 2.82 -26.04
N ASP A 190 11.72 3.66 -25.05
CA ASP A 190 12.69 4.47 -24.31
C ASP A 190 13.74 3.62 -23.61
N LEU A 191 13.34 2.42 -23.16
CA LEU A 191 14.24 1.52 -22.48
C LEU A 191 15.14 0.77 -23.47
N LEU A 192 14.60 0.31 -24.60
CA LEU A 192 15.35 -0.44 -25.62
C LEU A 192 16.39 0.41 -26.38
N GLN A 193 16.26 1.74 -26.34
CA GLN A 193 17.26 2.68 -26.86
C GLN A 193 18.53 2.78 -26.00
N ARG A 194 18.54 2.20 -24.79
CA ARG A 194 19.70 2.22 -23.89
C ARG A 194 20.88 1.38 -24.44
N PRO A 195 22.12 1.72 -24.04
CA PRO A 195 23.31 0.98 -24.46
C PRO A 195 23.18 -0.52 -24.15
N ARG A 196 23.50 -1.35 -25.14
CA ARG A 196 23.44 -2.81 -25.05
C ARG A 196 24.56 -3.34 -24.14
N GLY A 197 24.28 -4.45 -23.46
CA GLY A 197 25.28 -5.18 -22.67
C GLY A 197 25.44 -4.70 -21.22
N GLU A 198 25.21 -3.42 -20.92
CA GLU A 198 25.31 -2.91 -19.54
C GLU A 198 24.03 -3.16 -18.73
N PRO A 199 24.15 -3.48 -17.43
CA PRO A 199 23.01 -3.56 -16.54
C PRO A 199 22.40 -2.17 -16.32
N SER A 200 21.08 -2.12 -16.18
CA SER A 200 20.35 -0.90 -15.88
C SER A 200 20.85 -0.27 -14.57
N LYS A 201 21.05 1.06 -14.59
CA LYS A 201 21.46 1.81 -13.38
C LYS A 201 20.42 1.66 -12.27
N GLY A 202 19.14 1.83 -12.62
CA GLY A 202 18.00 1.68 -11.73
C GLY A 202 17.41 0.27 -11.73
N LEU A 203 16.63 -0.01 -10.68
CA LEU A 203 15.81 -1.20 -10.54
C LEU A 203 14.52 -1.06 -11.37
N ILE A 204 14.11 -2.14 -12.00
CA ILE A 204 12.97 -2.20 -12.91
C ILE A 204 11.97 -3.20 -12.38
N LEU A 205 10.69 -2.80 -12.36
CA LEU A 205 9.59 -3.71 -12.09
C LEU A 205 9.21 -4.41 -13.40
N LEU A 206 9.31 -5.73 -13.39
CA LEU A 206 9.07 -6.60 -14.54
C LEU A 206 7.90 -7.54 -14.24
N GLU A 207 6.96 -7.63 -15.18
CA GLU A 207 5.92 -8.65 -15.22
C GLU A 207 6.37 -9.81 -16.11
N HIS A 208 6.21 -11.04 -15.61
CA HIS A 208 6.44 -12.29 -16.33
C HIS A 208 5.28 -13.26 -16.05
N ALA A 209 5.21 -14.39 -16.77
CA ALA A 209 4.08 -15.33 -16.65
C ALA A 209 3.78 -15.80 -15.21
N LYS A 210 4.84 -15.91 -14.39
CA LYS A 210 4.79 -16.30 -12.97
C LYS A 210 4.61 -15.15 -11.95
N GLY A 211 4.27 -13.94 -12.37
CA GLY A 211 4.04 -12.79 -11.49
C GLY A 211 4.98 -11.61 -11.74
N LEU A 212 5.22 -10.80 -10.71
CA LEU A 212 6.10 -9.63 -10.77
C LEU A 212 7.41 -9.88 -10.02
N CYS A 213 8.49 -9.25 -10.49
CA CYS A 213 9.74 -9.13 -9.75
C CYS A 213 10.39 -7.76 -9.96
N CYS A 214 11.19 -7.32 -8.99
CA CYS A 214 12.00 -6.11 -9.09
C CYS A 214 13.47 -6.50 -9.26
N CYS A 215 14.10 -6.05 -10.35
CA CYS A 215 15.45 -6.48 -10.72
C CYS A 215 16.19 -5.44 -11.58
N ARG A 216 17.50 -5.62 -11.75
CA ARG A 216 18.22 -4.97 -12.85
C ARG A 216 18.08 -5.81 -14.10
N ILE A 217 18.08 -5.16 -15.26
CA ILE A 217 18.06 -5.84 -16.55
C ILE A 217 19.21 -5.34 -17.42
N ARG A 218 19.70 -6.21 -18.31
CA ARG A 218 20.62 -5.84 -19.39
C ARG A 218 19.95 -6.11 -20.73
N ILE A 219 20.19 -5.26 -21.72
CA ILE A 219 19.67 -5.45 -23.07
C ILE A 219 20.65 -6.34 -23.84
N VAL A 220 20.18 -7.50 -24.29
CA VAL A 220 20.99 -8.51 -24.99
C VAL A 220 20.74 -8.47 -26.50
N GLY A 221 19.53 -8.11 -26.94
CA GLY A 221 19.17 -7.99 -28.35
C GLY A 221 18.05 -6.97 -28.57
N ALA A 222 17.57 -6.84 -29.80
CA ALA A 222 16.57 -5.83 -30.18
C ALA A 222 15.28 -5.90 -29.35
N GLN A 223 14.86 -7.10 -28.97
CA GLN A 223 13.66 -7.36 -28.14
C GLN A 223 13.95 -8.38 -27.04
N ARG A 224 15.22 -8.46 -26.61
CA ARG A 224 15.67 -9.42 -25.60
C ARG A 224 16.34 -8.73 -24.44
N ILE A 225 15.82 -9.01 -23.25
CA ILE A 225 16.40 -8.55 -21.99
C ILE A 225 16.84 -9.76 -21.17
N ALA A 226 17.87 -9.59 -20.35
CA ALA A 226 18.25 -10.57 -19.35
C ALA A 226 18.17 -9.97 -17.96
N ILE A 227 17.64 -10.73 -17.00
CA ILE A 227 17.61 -10.33 -15.60
C ILE A 227 19.03 -10.46 -15.01
N VAL A 228 19.43 -9.46 -14.25
CA VAL A 228 20.72 -9.41 -13.55
C VAL A 228 20.46 -9.44 -12.05
N ALA A 229 20.85 -10.54 -11.41
CA ALA A 229 20.82 -10.66 -9.95
C ALA A 229 21.98 -9.86 -9.33
N THR A 230 21.73 -9.20 -8.20
CA THR A 230 22.75 -8.35 -7.55
C THR A 230 23.77 -9.17 -6.77
N GLN A 231 23.34 -10.18 -6.00
CA GLN A 231 24.24 -11.01 -5.18
C GLN A 231 23.92 -12.50 -5.19
N MET A 232 22.68 -12.90 -5.50
CA MET A 232 22.25 -14.30 -5.40
C MET A 232 22.53 -15.05 -6.72
N PRO A 233 22.96 -16.32 -6.68
CA PRO A 233 23.27 -17.11 -7.86
C PRO A 233 21.98 -17.62 -8.53
N TYR A 234 21.27 -16.73 -9.20
CA TYR A 234 20.20 -17.15 -10.10
C TYR A 234 20.77 -17.57 -11.45
N ALA A 235 20.08 -18.50 -12.12
CA ALA A 235 20.32 -18.72 -13.53
C ALA A 235 20.04 -17.43 -14.29
N GLN A 236 20.91 -17.05 -15.22
CA GLN A 236 20.59 -15.97 -16.15
C GLN A 236 19.40 -16.40 -17.01
N VAL A 237 18.36 -15.58 -17.02
CA VAL A 237 17.15 -15.80 -17.81
C VAL A 237 17.01 -14.65 -18.77
N GLU A 238 16.87 -14.99 -20.04
CA GLU A 238 16.59 -14.04 -21.13
C GLU A 238 15.10 -14.11 -21.46
N PHE A 239 14.46 -12.96 -21.64
CA PHE A 239 13.06 -12.85 -22.01
C PHE A 239 12.94 -12.14 -23.36
N ASN A 240 12.04 -12.65 -24.20
CA ASN A 240 11.54 -11.93 -25.36
C ASN A 240 10.47 -10.93 -24.91
N VAL A 241 10.62 -9.66 -25.27
CA VAL A 241 9.75 -8.57 -24.83
C VAL A 241 9.00 -8.00 -26.04
N PRO A 242 7.67 -7.80 -26.00
CA PRO A 242 6.77 -7.90 -24.85
C PRO A 242 6.18 -9.32 -24.60
N GLN A 243 6.56 -10.32 -25.40
CA GLN A 243 5.85 -11.60 -25.45
C GLN A 243 5.96 -12.46 -24.18
N GLU A 244 7.14 -12.51 -23.55
CA GLU A 244 7.41 -13.34 -22.37
C GLU A 244 7.57 -12.51 -21.09
N ALA A 245 7.86 -11.21 -21.24
CA ALA A 245 7.93 -10.27 -20.14
C ALA A 245 7.49 -8.86 -20.57
N ARG A 246 6.90 -8.12 -19.64
CA ARG A 246 6.44 -6.74 -19.81
C ARG A 246 7.12 -5.86 -18.77
N ILE A 247 7.73 -4.79 -19.23
CA ILE A 247 8.36 -3.79 -18.36
C ILE A 247 7.26 -2.88 -17.84
N ILE A 248 7.11 -2.81 -16.51
CA ILE A 248 6.10 -1.96 -15.87
C ILE A 248 6.65 -0.57 -15.63
N GLY A 249 7.92 -0.46 -15.21
CA GLY A 249 8.53 0.84 -14.92
C GLY A 249 9.85 0.76 -14.17
N THR A 250 10.42 1.93 -13.89
CA THR A 250 11.66 2.07 -13.09
C THR A 250 11.32 2.49 -11.67
N ALA A 251 11.89 1.79 -10.68
CA ALA A 251 11.73 2.14 -9.27
C ALA A 251 12.60 3.37 -8.92
N ASP A 252 11.99 4.39 -8.31
CA ASP A 252 12.68 5.66 -7.98
C ASP A 252 12.68 6.01 -6.48
N LEU A 253 11.84 5.34 -5.69
CA LEU A 253 11.71 5.56 -4.26
C LEU A 253 11.38 4.24 -3.55
N GLU A 254 11.94 4.04 -2.37
CA GLU A 254 11.69 2.89 -1.50
C GLU A 254 11.25 3.37 -0.11
N ILE A 255 10.17 2.78 0.39
CA ILE A 255 9.79 2.77 1.80
C ILE A 255 10.23 1.41 2.35
N ARG A 256 11.39 1.40 2.98
CA ARG A 256 12.00 0.22 3.58
C ARG A 256 11.38 -0.09 4.93
N ASN A 257 11.02 -1.34 5.15
CA ASN A 257 10.62 -1.86 6.45
C ASN A 257 11.83 -2.48 7.18
N LEU A 258 12.14 -1.99 8.39
CA LEU A 258 13.27 -2.45 9.22
C LEU A 258 12.81 -3.21 10.48
N LEU A 259 11.51 -3.49 10.62
CA LEU A 259 10.95 -4.19 11.78
C LEU A 259 11.44 -5.64 11.85
N ARG A 260 11.44 -6.33 10.71
CA ARG A 260 11.84 -7.74 10.55
C ARG A 260 12.55 -7.91 9.21
N PRO A 261 13.83 -7.51 9.09
CA PRO A 261 14.59 -7.79 7.88
C PRO A 261 14.76 -9.30 7.76
N GLU A 262 14.21 -9.88 6.69
CA GLU A 262 14.28 -11.31 6.40
C GLU A 262 15.08 -11.54 5.12
N GLN A 263 15.81 -12.65 5.08
CA GLN A 263 16.46 -13.09 3.84
C GLN A 263 15.36 -13.63 2.90
N PRO A 264 15.36 -13.25 1.61
CA PRO A 264 14.38 -13.78 0.69
C PRO A 264 14.56 -15.28 0.48
N ALA A 265 13.45 -16.00 0.34
CA ALA A 265 13.43 -17.41 0.01
C ALA A 265 13.46 -17.61 -1.50
N VAL A 266 14.46 -18.32 -2.03
CA VAL A 266 14.53 -18.59 -3.47
C VAL A 266 13.57 -19.73 -3.83
N PRO A 267 12.53 -19.49 -4.67
CA PRO A 267 11.64 -20.55 -5.12
C PRO A 267 12.38 -21.64 -5.88
N ARG A 268 12.05 -22.90 -5.63
CA ARG A 268 12.65 -24.04 -6.36
C ARG A 268 12.51 -23.93 -7.88
N GLU A 269 11.43 -23.30 -8.34
CA GLU A 269 11.18 -23.05 -9.76
C GLU A 269 12.08 -22.00 -10.40
N PHE A 270 12.64 -21.08 -9.61
CA PHE A 270 13.62 -20.09 -10.06
C PHE A 270 15.07 -20.52 -9.78
N ALA A 271 15.27 -21.48 -8.88
CA ALA A 271 16.58 -22.05 -8.57
C ALA A 271 17.10 -23.01 -9.67
N LYS A 272 16.23 -23.54 -10.53
CA LYS A 272 16.59 -24.39 -11.69
C LYS A 272 16.60 -23.55 -12.98
N ARG A 273 16.85 -24.17 -14.14
CA ARG A 273 16.67 -23.53 -15.47
C ARG A 273 15.23 -23.04 -15.61
N TRP A 274 15.00 -21.76 -15.33
CA TRP A 274 13.73 -21.09 -15.54
C TRP A 274 13.56 -20.85 -17.04
N ARG A 275 12.54 -21.49 -17.62
CA ARG A 275 12.10 -21.24 -18.99
C ARG A 275 11.06 -20.12 -18.98
N PRO A 276 11.30 -19.00 -19.69
CA PRO A 276 10.27 -18.00 -19.94
C PRO A 276 9.02 -18.63 -20.57
N GLU A 277 7.86 -18.11 -20.21
CA GLU A 277 6.57 -18.50 -20.77
C GLU A 277 5.92 -17.23 -21.34
N VAL A 278 5.04 -17.40 -22.33
CA VAL A 278 4.30 -16.28 -22.93
C VAL A 278 3.40 -15.64 -21.89
N LEU A 279 3.37 -14.31 -21.87
CA LEU A 279 2.46 -13.54 -21.05
C LEU A 279 1.03 -13.70 -21.56
N SER A 280 0.21 -14.41 -20.79
CA SER A 280 -1.23 -14.39 -20.98
C SER A 280 -1.82 -13.12 -20.40
N GLU A 281 -2.73 -12.49 -21.15
CA GLU A 281 -3.60 -11.45 -20.61
C GLU A 281 -4.50 -12.00 -19.50
N PHE A 282 -5.02 -11.12 -18.66
CA PHE A 282 -5.96 -11.55 -17.63
C PHE A 282 -7.29 -11.93 -18.29
N PRO A 283 -7.89 -13.07 -17.93
CA PRO A 283 -9.19 -13.47 -18.44
C PRO A 283 -10.27 -12.46 -18.06
N SER A 284 -11.27 -12.30 -18.92
CA SER A 284 -12.45 -11.48 -18.66
C SER A 284 -13.44 -12.16 -17.71
N GLN A 285 -13.36 -13.48 -17.51
CA GLN A 285 -14.23 -14.24 -16.61
C GLN A 285 -13.62 -14.37 -15.22
N LEU A 286 -14.46 -14.36 -14.18
CA LEU A 286 -14.01 -14.34 -12.79
C LEU A 286 -13.22 -15.60 -12.42
N GLY A 287 -13.75 -16.79 -12.72
CA GLY A 287 -13.11 -18.04 -12.30
C GLY A 287 -11.68 -18.20 -12.85
N PRO A 288 -11.48 -18.09 -14.17
CA PRO A 288 -10.15 -18.08 -14.78
C PRO A 288 -9.26 -16.94 -14.27
N LEU A 289 -9.80 -15.73 -14.05
CA LEU A 289 -9.08 -14.59 -13.48
C LEU A 289 -8.52 -14.93 -12.08
N LEU A 290 -9.36 -15.43 -11.18
CA LEU A 290 -8.97 -15.81 -9.82
C LEU A 290 -7.91 -16.92 -9.84
N ARG A 291 -8.06 -17.92 -10.71
CA ARG A 291 -7.10 -19.01 -10.87
C ARG A 291 -5.74 -18.48 -11.32
N GLN A 292 -5.72 -17.64 -12.36
CA GLN A 292 -4.49 -17.06 -12.89
C GLN A 292 -3.80 -16.18 -11.85
N ALA A 293 -4.57 -15.34 -11.15
CA ALA A 293 -4.04 -14.47 -10.10
C ALA A 293 -3.44 -15.29 -8.94
N ARG A 294 -4.12 -16.33 -8.45
CA ARG A 294 -3.60 -17.22 -7.41
C ARG A 294 -2.29 -17.89 -7.83
N LEU A 295 -2.22 -18.39 -9.06
CA LEU A 295 -1.01 -19.05 -9.58
C LEU A 295 0.16 -18.06 -9.73
N ARG A 296 -0.09 -16.84 -10.22
CA ARG A 296 0.90 -15.75 -10.27
C ARG A 296 1.39 -15.34 -8.89
N MET A 297 0.54 -15.45 -7.87
CA MET A 297 0.91 -15.24 -6.48
C MET A 297 1.68 -16.41 -5.84
N GLY A 298 1.84 -17.54 -6.55
CA GLY A 298 2.53 -18.73 -6.04
C GLY A 298 1.81 -19.39 -4.86
N LEU A 299 0.48 -19.26 -4.79
CA LEU A 299 -0.34 -19.73 -3.68
C LEU A 299 -1.04 -21.05 -4.00
N SER A 300 -0.96 -21.99 -3.07
CA SER A 300 -1.91 -23.11 -3.00
C SER A 300 -3.25 -22.65 -2.42
N PHE A 301 -4.31 -23.43 -2.62
CA PHE A 301 -5.61 -23.16 -1.99
C PHE A 301 -5.54 -23.11 -0.45
N ARG A 302 -4.68 -23.95 0.16
CA ARG A 302 -4.49 -23.97 1.61
C ARG A 302 -3.87 -22.67 2.11
N GLU A 303 -2.86 -22.16 1.41
CA GLU A 303 -2.20 -20.91 1.75
C GLU A 303 -3.12 -19.71 1.51
N ALA A 304 -3.81 -19.65 0.38
CA ALA A 304 -4.80 -18.61 0.10
C ALA A 304 -5.91 -18.59 1.17
N SER A 305 -6.40 -19.76 1.58
CA SER A 305 -7.38 -19.88 2.67
C SER A 305 -6.80 -19.43 4.02
N ALA A 306 -5.54 -19.75 4.33
CA ALA A 306 -4.89 -19.28 5.55
C ALA A 306 -4.77 -17.75 5.59
N ILE A 307 -4.39 -17.11 4.48
CA ILE A 307 -4.36 -15.64 4.37
C ILE A 307 -5.77 -15.06 4.55
N SER A 308 -6.80 -15.66 3.95
CA SER A 308 -8.19 -15.21 4.14
C SER A 308 -8.67 -15.31 5.60
N ARG A 309 -8.12 -16.26 6.37
CA ARG A 309 -8.39 -16.38 7.81
C ARG A 309 -7.68 -15.28 8.59
N GLU A 310 -6.46 -14.94 8.21
CA GLU A 310 -5.74 -13.80 8.79
C GLU A 310 -6.51 -12.49 8.54
N ILE A 311 -7.04 -12.28 7.33
CA ILE A 311 -7.91 -11.14 7.02
C ILE A 311 -9.13 -11.12 7.95
N ALA A 312 -9.83 -12.24 8.07
CA ALA A 312 -11.00 -12.36 8.94
C ALA A 312 -10.68 -12.03 10.40
N ASN A 313 -9.51 -12.45 10.90
CA ASN A 313 -9.06 -12.12 12.25
C ASN A 313 -8.70 -10.63 12.40
N LEU A 314 -8.05 -10.05 11.40
CA LEU A 314 -7.63 -8.64 11.40
C LEU A 314 -8.82 -7.67 11.30
N LEU A 315 -9.88 -8.07 10.61
CA LEU A 315 -11.12 -7.30 10.48
C LEU A 315 -12.17 -7.71 11.52
N GLU A 316 -11.87 -8.69 12.38
CA GLU A 316 -12.78 -9.26 13.38
C GLU A 316 -14.12 -9.74 12.78
N ASP A 317 -14.08 -10.26 11.56
CA ASP A 317 -15.25 -10.70 10.81
C ASP A 317 -14.97 -11.97 9.98
N LEU A 318 -15.64 -13.06 10.36
CA LEU A 318 -15.52 -14.37 9.73
C LEU A 318 -16.06 -14.40 8.28
N CYS A 319 -16.88 -13.43 7.87
CA CYS A 319 -17.38 -13.35 6.49
C CYS A 319 -16.25 -13.18 5.45
N TYR A 320 -15.07 -12.70 5.86
CA TYR A 320 -13.89 -12.63 4.98
C TYR A 320 -13.20 -13.99 4.76
N PHE A 321 -13.37 -14.96 5.67
CA PHE A 321 -12.68 -16.25 5.58
C PHE A 321 -13.24 -17.15 4.47
N THR A 322 -12.39 -17.62 3.55
CA THR A 322 -12.80 -18.51 2.45
C THR A 322 -12.08 -19.85 2.56
N ALA A 323 -12.85 -20.94 2.66
CA ALA A 323 -12.31 -22.29 2.76
C ALA A 323 -11.66 -22.74 1.42
N PRO A 324 -10.71 -23.69 1.44
CA PRO A 324 -10.05 -24.18 0.22
C PRO A 324 -11.02 -24.73 -0.83
N GLY A 325 -12.08 -25.42 -0.39
CA GLY A 325 -13.14 -25.94 -1.28
C GLY A 325 -13.85 -24.81 -2.00
N SER A 326 -14.29 -23.78 -1.26
CA SER A 326 -14.95 -22.61 -1.85
C SER A 326 -14.05 -21.86 -2.83
N LEU A 327 -12.75 -21.74 -2.55
CA LEU A 327 -11.79 -21.16 -3.50
C LEU A 327 -11.72 -21.98 -4.80
N SER A 328 -11.69 -23.32 -4.69
CA SER A 328 -11.73 -24.19 -5.86
C SER A 328 -13.04 -24.05 -6.64
N ASP A 329 -14.17 -23.86 -5.95
CA ASP A 329 -15.47 -23.70 -6.60
C ASP A 329 -15.55 -22.37 -7.36
N TYR A 330 -15.06 -21.28 -6.76
CA TYR A 330 -14.97 -19.98 -7.43
C TYR A 330 -14.00 -19.97 -8.62
N GLU A 331 -12.96 -20.79 -8.62
CA GLU A 331 -12.03 -20.88 -9.77
C GLU A 331 -12.54 -21.79 -10.89
N ARG A 332 -13.45 -22.72 -10.57
CA ARG A 332 -14.06 -23.64 -11.55
C ARG A 332 -15.32 -23.06 -12.18
N GLY A 333 -16.12 -22.37 -11.40
CA GLY A 333 -17.34 -21.72 -11.85
C GLY A 333 -17.12 -20.24 -12.10
N ASP A 334 -18.00 -19.63 -12.90
CA ASP A 334 -18.10 -18.18 -13.03
C ASP A 334 -19.18 -17.63 -12.09
N ILE A 335 -19.26 -18.22 -10.88
CA ILE A 335 -20.32 -17.93 -9.93
C ILE A 335 -19.91 -16.70 -9.12
N PRO A 336 -20.71 -15.61 -9.13
CA PRO A 336 -20.39 -14.43 -8.36
C PRO A 336 -20.33 -14.72 -6.85
N PRO A 337 -19.42 -14.09 -6.10
CA PRO A 337 -19.41 -14.25 -4.66
C PRO A 337 -20.67 -13.66 -4.04
N ARG A 338 -21.30 -14.43 -3.13
CA ARG A 338 -22.56 -14.02 -2.47
C ARG A 338 -22.39 -12.76 -1.61
N HIS A 339 -21.22 -12.59 -1.01
CA HIS A 339 -20.92 -11.48 -0.10
C HIS A 339 -19.73 -10.69 -0.61
N ILE A 340 -19.81 -9.36 -0.52
CA ILE A 340 -18.70 -8.46 -0.90
C ILE A 340 -17.42 -8.71 -0.10
N HIS A 341 -17.51 -9.21 1.13
CA HIS A 341 -16.37 -9.68 1.92
C HIS A 341 -15.44 -10.59 1.10
N LYS A 342 -15.99 -11.46 0.25
CA LYS A 342 -15.21 -12.36 -0.60
C LYS A 342 -14.47 -11.62 -1.70
N VAL A 343 -15.09 -10.60 -2.28
CA VAL A 343 -14.46 -9.74 -3.29
C VAL A 343 -13.28 -9.01 -2.68
N ILE A 344 -13.45 -8.39 -1.51
CA ILE A 344 -12.36 -7.74 -0.76
C ILE A 344 -11.26 -8.76 -0.42
N THR A 345 -11.63 -9.96 0.05
CA THR A 345 -10.67 -11.04 0.29
C THR A 345 -9.87 -11.38 -0.97
N PHE A 346 -10.49 -11.45 -2.15
CA PHE A 346 -9.78 -11.72 -3.40
C PHE A 346 -8.85 -10.58 -3.81
N CYS A 347 -9.28 -9.32 -3.68
CA CYS A 347 -8.42 -8.15 -3.91
C CYS A 347 -7.15 -8.22 -3.06
N VAL A 348 -7.28 -8.62 -1.78
CA VAL A 348 -6.16 -8.69 -0.84
C VAL A 348 -5.30 -9.93 -1.09
N VAL A 349 -5.88 -11.14 -1.10
CA VAL A 349 -5.13 -12.40 -1.20
C VAL A 349 -4.44 -12.56 -2.56
N TYR A 350 -5.11 -12.14 -3.63
CA TYR A 350 -4.59 -12.29 -5.00
C TYR A 350 -3.99 -11.01 -5.56
N SER A 351 -3.97 -9.92 -4.78
CA SER A 351 -3.46 -8.60 -5.20
C SER A 351 -4.10 -8.12 -6.51
N LEU A 352 -5.41 -8.33 -6.62
CA LEU A 352 -6.23 -7.84 -7.73
C LEU A 352 -6.81 -6.47 -7.37
N ASP A 353 -6.82 -5.58 -8.35
CA ASP A 353 -7.55 -4.32 -8.26
C ASP A 353 -9.07 -4.58 -8.20
N LEU A 354 -9.78 -3.75 -7.45
CA LEU A 354 -11.23 -3.90 -7.28
C LEU A 354 -11.97 -3.76 -8.61
N GLN A 355 -11.55 -2.83 -9.48
CA GLN A 355 -12.18 -2.61 -10.79
C GLN A 355 -12.05 -3.83 -11.69
N THR A 356 -10.92 -4.53 -11.65
CA THR A 356 -10.66 -5.76 -12.39
C THR A 356 -11.66 -6.85 -12.01
N ILE A 357 -11.96 -7.01 -10.72
CA ILE A 357 -12.98 -7.97 -10.28
C ILE A 357 -14.38 -7.50 -10.69
N LEU A 358 -14.69 -6.20 -10.59
CA LEU A 358 -15.98 -5.66 -11.02
C LEU A 358 -16.22 -5.90 -12.52
N GLN A 359 -15.22 -5.62 -13.36
CA GLN A 359 -15.28 -5.89 -14.79
C GLN A 359 -15.47 -7.38 -15.09
N ALA A 360 -14.78 -8.25 -14.37
CA ALA A 360 -14.94 -9.70 -14.53
C ALA A 360 -16.32 -10.22 -14.09
N LEU A 361 -17.03 -9.47 -13.26
CA LEU A 361 -18.42 -9.70 -12.87
C LEU A 361 -19.43 -9.04 -13.82
N GLY A 362 -18.98 -8.38 -14.90
CA GLY A 362 -19.83 -7.62 -15.81
C GLY A 362 -20.34 -6.30 -15.24
N LEU A 363 -19.71 -5.78 -14.18
CA LEU A 363 -20.06 -4.51 -13.53
C LEU A 363 -19.10 -3.42 -14.00
N SER A 364 -19.48 -2.67 -15.05
CA SER A 364 -18.66 -1.57 -15.55
C SER A 364 -18.65 -0.38 -14.58
N PRO A 365 -17.48 0.14 -14.16
CA PRO A 365 -17.41 1.36 -13.36
C PRO A 365 -18.02 2.60 -14.04
N GLN A 366 -18.13 2.59 -15.37
CA GLN A 366 -18.73 3.68 -16.14
C GLN A 366 -20.26 3.72 -16.01
N ASP A 367 -20.89 2.57 -15.79
CA ASP A 367 -22.34 2.46 -15.60
C ASP A 367 -22.76 2.76 -14.15
N ALA A 368 -21.80 2.85 -13.23
CA ALA A 368 -22.03 3.23 -11.85
C ALA A 368 -22.26 4.75 -11.73
N GLY A 369 -22.92 5.15 -10.65
CA GLY A 369 -23.02 6.55 -10.28
C GLY A 369 -21.63 7.17 -10.06
N GLN A 370 -21.49 8.45 -10.41
CA GLN A 370 -20.23 9.19 -10.28
C GLN A 370 -20.30 10.26 -9.19
N GLU A 371 -21.51 10.60 -8.74
CA GLU A 371 -21.70 11.66 -7.77
C GLU A 371 -21.38 11.20 -6.34
N PRO A 372 -20.68 12.01 -5.54
CA PRO A 372 -20.43 11.65 -4.16
C PRO A 372 -21.68 11.75 -3.27
N ILE A 373 -21.94 10.77 -2.39
CA ILE A 373 -23.00 10.90 -1.37
C ILE A 373 -22.61 12.03 -0.41
N PRO A 374 -23.48 13.03 -0.11
CA PRO A 374 -23.17 14.12 0.83
C PRO A 374 -22.64 13.62 2.18
N GLN A 375 -21.58 14.24 2.70
CA GLN A 375 -20.87 13.76 3.90
C GLN A 375 -21.79 13.62 5.13
N VAL A 376 -22.72 14.57 5.29
CA VAL A 376 -23.75 14.59 6.34
C VAL A 376 -24.57 13.29 6.36
N LEU A 377 -24.79 12.69 5.19
CA LEU A 377 -25.58 11.46 5.01
C LEU A 377 -24.75 10.18 5.12
N THR A 378 -23.41 10.28 4.98
CA THR A 378 -22.49 9.13 5.08
C THR A 378 -21.99 8.84 6.50
N ARG A 379 -22.31 9.66 7.52
CA ARG A 379 -21.68 9.69 8.86
C ARG A 379 -21.37 8.29 9.44
N TRP A 380 -20.11 7.89 9.31
CA TRP A 380 -19.38 7.00 10.21
C TRP A 380 -18.72 7.88 11.28
N PRO A 381 -18.55 7.43 12.54
CA PRO A 381 -17.84 8.21 13.54
C PRO A 381 -16.36 8.32 13.17
N LEU A 382 -16.01 9.33 12.37
CA LEU A 382 -14.67 9.90 12.36
C LEU A 382 -14.55 10.73 13.65
N SER A 383 -13.52 10.42 14.42
CA SER A 383 -13.22 11.01 15.73
C SER A 383 -13.59 12.51 15.82
N ALA A 384 -14.31 12.86 16.89
CA ALA A 384 -14.72 14.21 17.21
C ALA A 384 -13.54 15.19 17.10
N GLY A 385 -13.58 16.05 16.09
CA GLY A 385 -12.59 17.08 15.81
C GLY A 385 -13.16 18.09 14.84
N SER A 386 -13.82 19.10 15.40
CA SER A 386 -14.26 20.38 14.83
C SER A 386 -14.28 20.53 13.30
N GLU A 387 -15.50 20.69 12.77
CA GLU A 387 -15.86 21.05 11.40
C GLU A 387 -15.39 22.48 11.05
N THR A 388 -14.12 22.65 10.71
CA THR A 388 -13.68 23.81 9.90
C THR A 388 -12.71 23.32 8.84
N VAL A 389 -13.23 23.07 7.64
CA VAL A 389 -12.43 22.84 6.43
C VAL A 389 -11.95 24.21 5.96
N ALA A 390 -10.64 24.46 6.04
CA ALA A 390 -10.07 25.67 5.48
C ALA A 390 -9.99 25.53 3.95
N GLU A 391 -10.94 26.12 3.22
CA GLU A 391 -10.77 26.44 1.81
C GLU A 391 -10.14 27.82 1.70
N ALA A 392 -8.81 27.92 1.71
CA ALA A 392 -8.10 29.09 1.21
C ALA A 392 -6.58 28.89 1.11
N ASN A 393 -6.08 29.29 -0.07
CA ASN A 393 -4.84 30.03 -0.37
C ASN A 393 -3.51 29.51 0.19
N GLY A 394 -2.73 28.97 -0.74
CA GLY A 394 -1.33 28.58 -0.55
C GLY A 394 -1.19 27.09 -0.30
N THR A 395 -0.95 26.33 -1.36
CA THR A 395 -0.02 25.20 -1.21
C THR A 395 1.26 25.82 -0.66
N GLY A 396 1.52 25.64 0.63
CA GLY A 396 2.70 26.17 1.32
C GLY A 396 3.97 25.51 0.77
N GLN A 397 4.32 25.86 -0.47
CA GLN A 397 5.48 25.38 -1.21
C GLN A 397 6.76 26.10 -0.78
N ALA A 398 6.67 27.19 -0.03
CA ALA A 398 7.81 27.83 0.59
C ALA A 398 8.19 27.13 1.91
N GLY A 399 9.49 26.93 2.14
CA GLY A 399 10.02 26.38 3.39
C GLY A 399 10.34 24.87 3.37
N PHE A 400 10.50 24.30 4.56
CA PHE A 400 10.91 22.90 4.75
C PHE A 400 9.90 21.90 4.17
N LEU A 401 8.60 22.11 4.37
CA LEU A 401 7.55 21.25 3.83
C LEU A 401 7.61 21.21 2.31
N GLY A 402 7.78 22.35 1.65
CA GLY A 402 7.93 22.43 0.20
C GLY A 402 9.14 21.64 -0.31
N LYS A 403 10.30 21.75 0.38
CA LYS A 403 11.49 20.94 0.09
C LYS A 403 11.21 19.45 0.27
N LEU A 404 10.57 19.05 1.38
CA LEU A 404 10.23 17.65 1.64
C LEU A 404 9.33 17.09 0.54
N VAL A 405 8.24 17.80 0.20
CA VAL A 405 7.32 17.38 -0.86
C VAL A 405 8.02 17.36 -2.22
N GLY A 406 8.86 18.34 -2.53
CA GLY A 406 9.65 18.38 -3.77
C GLY A 406 10.62 17.20 -3.89
N GLU A 407 11.30 16.83 -2.81
CA GLU A 407 12.22 15.70 -2.76
C GLU A 407 11.50 14.35 -2.90
N PHE A 408 10.34 14.20 -2.25
CA PHE A 408 9.52 12.99 -2.40
C PHE A 408 8.82 12.92 -3.76
N GLY A 409 8.40 14.05 -4.33
CA GLY A 409 7.54 14.08 -5.51
C GLY A 409 6.09 13.80 -5.13
N GLU A 410 5.61 12.60 -5.43
CA GLU A 410 4.25 12.17 -5.03
C GLU A 410 4.23 11.61 -3.61
N ILE A 411 3.24 12.03 -2.81
CA ILE A 411 2.97 11.49 -1.47
C ILE A 411 1.92 10.37 -1.58
N PRO A 412 2.26 9.13 -1.18
CA PRO A 412 1.34 7.99 -1.25
C PRO A 412 0.31 8.02 -0.12
N PHE A 413 -0.75 8.82 -0.27
CA PHE A 413 -1.76 8.99 0.79
C PHE A 413 -2.50 7.69 1.13
N PHE A 414 -2.58 6.71 0.23
CA PHE A 414 -3.21 5.42 0.45
C PHE A 414 -2.49 4.62 1.54
N LEU A 415 -1.23 4.97 1.84
CA LEU A 415 -0.46 4.41 2.95
C LEU A 415 -0.78 5.02 4.32
N ARG A 416 -1.62 6.07 4.40
CA ARG A 416 -1.91 6.79 5.66
C ARG A 416 -2.42 5.88 6.76
N GLY A 417 -3.33 4.96 6.44
CA GLY A 417 -3.89 3.97 7.37
C GLY A 417 -2.90 2.85 7.72
N SER A 418 -1.78 2.78 7.01
CA SER A 418 -0.76 1.75 7.14
C SER A 418 0.47 2.22 7.92
N LEU A 419 0.54 3.51 8.32
CA LEU A 419 1.67 4.03 9.11
C LEU A 419 1.93 3.24 10.41
N PRO A 420 0.91 2.81 11.19
CA PRO A 420 1.14 1.97 12.36
C PRO A 420 1.78 0.62 12.00
N VAL A 421 1.39 0.02 10.88
CA VAL A 421 1.92 -1.27 10.39
C VAL A 421 3.36 -1.10 9.92
N LEU A 422 3.64 -0.05 9.13
CA LEU A 422 4.98 0.22 8.59
C LEU A 422 5.98 0.55 9.70
N SER A 423 5.55 1.29 10.73
CA SER A 423 6.39 1.70 11.86
C SER A 423 6.43 0.72 13.02
N GLY A 424 5.44 -0.19 13.13
CA GLY A 424 5.24 -1.01 14.31
C GLY A 424 4.88 -0.20 15.57
N LEU A 425 4.50 1.08 15.41
CA LEU A 425 4.07 1.97 16.48
C LEU A 425 2.53 2.00 16.50
N ARG A 426 1.93 1.94 17.69
CA ARG A 426 0.46 2.01 17.82
C ARG A 426 -0.12 3.34 17.32
N SER A 427 0.59 4.43 17.59
CA SER A 427 0.19 5.80 17.26
C SER A 427 1.42 6.62 16.87
N PRO A 428 1.93 6.48 15.63
CA PRO A 428 3.09 7.24 15.19
C PRO A 428 2.80 8.74 15.27
N SER A 429 3.74 9.50 15.81
CA SER A 429 3.64 10.95 15.96
C SER A 429 4.72 11.68 15.19
N LEU A 430 4.58 13.00 15.01
CA LEU A 430 5.60 13.83 14.37
C LEU A 430 6.96 13.80 15.11
N LYS A 431 6.96 13.47 16.41
CA LYS A 431 8.18 13.29 17.22
C LYS A 431 8.94 12.00 16.90
N ASP A 432 8.29 11.06 16.23
CA ASP A 432 8.87 9.78 15.79
C ASP A 432 9.41 9.86 14.36
N CYS A 433 9.16 10.96 13.65
CA CYS A 433 9.58 11.21 12.28
C CYS A 433 10.81 12.11 12.25
N PHE A 434 11.82 11.72 11.48
CA PHE A 434 13.07 12.47 11.32
C PHE A 434 13.39 12.68 9.85
N TRP A 435 13.79 13.89 9.50
CA TRP A 435 14.47 14.18 8.26
C TRP A 435 15.92 13.74 8.34
N ILE A 436 16.38 13.01 7.34
CA ILE A 436 17.76 12.52 7.23
C ILE A 436 18.38 12.80 5.85
N GLY A 437 17.72 13.65 5.06
CA GLY A 437 18.07 13.91 3.65
C GLY A 437 19.45 14.54 3.44
N GLY A 438 19.92 15.42 4.33
CA GLY A 438 21.22 16.10 4.16
C GLY A 438 22.39 15.48 4.93
N ALA A 439 22.14 14.54 5.83
CA ALA A 439 23.14 14.18 6.85
C ALA A 439 24.33 13.39 6.30
N GLN A 440 25.48 13.44 7.02
CA GLN A 440 26.55 12.46 6.82
C GLN A 440 26.03 11.04 7.11
N ARG A 441 25.91 10.24 6.05
CA ARG A 441 25.35 8.89 6.10
C ARG A 441 26.45 7.91 6.47
N SER A 442 26.30 7.27 7.62
CA SER A 442 27.27 6.31 8.10
C SER A 442 27.05 4.88 7.57
N HIS A 443 25.91 4.58 6.93
CA HIS A 443 25.53 3.22 6.56
C HIS A 443 25.02 3.13 5.10
N PRO A 444 25.35 2.07 4.32
CA PRO A 444 24.96 1.96 2.91
C PRO A 444 23.44 2.04 2.68
N TYR A 445 22.63 1.51 3.60
CA TYR A 445 21.17 1.56 3.49
C TYR A 445 20.54 2.92 3.81
N LEU A 446 21.34 3.87 4.27
CA LEU A 446 20.94 5.26 4.39
C LEU A 446 21.27 6.06 3.12
N ALA A 447 21.88 5.43 2.10
CA ALA A 447 22.10 6.06 0.81
C ALA A 447 20.77 6.47 0.18
N GLY A 448 20.65 7.75 -0.16
CA GLY A 448 19.42 8.34 -0.69
C GLY A 448 18.30 8.53 0.33
N ALA A 449 18.53 8.26 1.62
CA ALA A 449 17.49 8.34 2.64
C ALA A 449 17.05 9.78 2.90
N LEU A 450 15.73 9.98 2.97
CA LEU A 450 15.08 11.29 3.15
C LEU A 450 14.37 11.37 4.50
N LEU A 451 13.59 10.34 4.84
CA LEU A 451 12.76 10.28 6.04
C LEU A 451 13.01 8.99 6.79
N ALA A 452 13.05 9.05 8.13
CA ALA A 452 13.08 7.90 9.00
C ALA A 452 11.94 7.94 10.03
N LEU A 453 11.30 6.79 10.23
CA LEU A 453 10.43 6.54 11.38
C LEU A 453 11.23 5.83 12.46
N VAL A 454 11.10 6.30 13.70
CA VAL A 454 11.93 5.87 14.82
C VAL A 454 11.07 5.39 15.98
N ASN A 455 11.34 4.19 16.46
CA ASN A 455 10.80 3.71 17.71
C ASN A 455 11.67 4.20 18.88
N ARG A 456 11.21 5.28 19.52
CA ARG A 456 11.87 5.94 20.66
C ARG A 456 11.84 5.13 21.96
N GLN A 457 11.04 4.06 22.02
CA GLN A 457 11.02 3.14 23.16
C GLN A 457 12.17 2.12 23.09
N LYS A 458 12.76 1.91 21.90
CA LYS A 458 13.88 0.99 21.68
C LYS A 458 15.21 1.75 21.64
N LYS A 459 15.76 2.04 22.82
CA LYS A 459 17.03 2.79 22.98
C LYS A 459 18.27 1.93 23.20
N LYS A 460 18.11 0.64 23.48
CA LYS A 460 19.26 -0.25 23.74
C LYS A 460 19.85 -0.71 22.40
N PRO A 461 21.11 -0.37 22.08
CA PRO A 461 21.78 -0.93 20.91
C PRO A 461 21.90 -2.44 21.02
N ASN A 462 21.78 -3.12 19.90
CA ASN A 462 22.04 -4.55 19.77
C ASN A 462 23.39 -4.71 19.08
N ASP A 463 24.10 -5.81 19.35
CA ASP A 463 25.37 -6.06 18.66
C ASP A 463 25.19 -6.15 17.14
N CYS A 464 25.97 -5.33 16.43
CA CYS A 464 26.04 -5.24 14.97
C CYS A 464 27.11 -6.17 14.37
N GLY A 465 28.16 -6.51 15.13
CA GLY A 465 29.44 -6.99 14.59
C GLY A 465 29.40 -8.33 13.84
N SER A 466 28.47 -9.23 14.18
CA SER A 466 28.30 -10.53 13.53
C SER A 466 27.19 -10.56 12.47
N LYS A 467 26.45 -9.45 12.31
CA LYS A 467 25.30 -9.39 11.42
C LYS A 467 25.69 -8.86 10.04
N PRO A 468 25.16 -9.44 8.95
CA PRO A 468 25.32 -8.85 7.63
C PRO A 468 24.68 -7.46 7.61
N ILE A 469 25.19 -6.57 6.75
CA ILE A 469 24.77 -5.16 6.62
C ILE A 469 23.23 -5.02 6.57
N TRP A 470 22.54 -5.97 5.97
CA TRP A 470 21.09 -5.92 5.82
C TRP A 470 20.28 -6.24 7.08
N GLN A 471 20.89 -6.91 8.05
CA GLN A 471 20.30 -7.18 9.37
C GLN A 471 20.75 -6.18 10.44
N GLN A 472 21.71 -5.32 10.11
CA GLN A 472 22.29 -4.38 11.06
C GLN A 472 21.24 -3.34 11.51
N PRO A 473 20.97 -3.22 12.82
CA PRO A 473 19.97 -2.29 13.32
C PRO A 473 20.48 -0.86 13.26
N LEU A 474 19.68 0.04 12.71
CA LEU A 474 20.00 1.46 12.62
C LEU A 474 19.34 2.24 13.77
N TYR A 475 20.06 3.24 14.29
CA TYR A 475 19.62 4.09 15.40
C TYR A 475 19.83 5.58 15.08
N ILE A 476 19.03 6.42 15.72
CA ILE A 476 19.29 7.85 15.85
C ILE A 476 19.99 8.10 17.18
N LEU A 477 21.08 8.87 17.11
CA LEU A 477 21.87 9.33 18.24
C LEU A 477 21.79 10.85 18.34
N LEU A 478 21.71 11.37 19.55
CA LEU A 478 21.84 12.78 19.87
C LEU A 478 23.20 13.00 20.53
N LYS A 479 24.07 13.77 19.89
CA LYS A 479 25.36 14.16 20.46
C LYS A 479 25.17 15.29 21.48
N ARG A 480 26.18 15.46 22.35
CA ARG A 480 26.20 16.52 23.36
C ARG A 480 26.18 17.94 22.78
N ASP A 481 26.64 18.12 21.56
CA ASP A 481 26.58 19.40 20.82
C ASP A 481 25.16 19.73 20.30
N GLY A 482 24.18 18.84 20.52
CA GLY A 482 22.81 18.99 20.06
C GLY A 482 22.54 18.48 18.65
N THR A 483 23.58 18.01 17.93
CA THR A 483 23.44 17.45 16.59
C THR A 483 23.01 15.99 16.62
N TYR A 484 22.31 15.56 15.58
CA TYR A 484 21.86 14.18 15.44
C TYR A 484 22.72 13.41 14.45
N LEU A 485 22.96 12.13 14.74
CA LEU A 485 23.65 11.18 13.88
C LEU A 485 22.77 9.95 13.66
N CYS A 486 22.82 9.36 12.46
CA CYS A 486 22.10 8.15 12.13
C CYS A 486 23.07 7.06 11.68
N GLY A 487 23.00 5.85 12.24
CA GLY A 487 23.92 4.74 11.92
C GLY A 487 23.69 3.44 12.69
N CYS A 488 24.47 2.38 12.39
CA CYS A 488 24.54 1.21 13.28
C CYS A 488 25.40 1.55 14.48
N CYS A 489 24.97 1.15 15.66
CA CYS A 489 25.77 1.30 16.86
C CYS A 489 25.72 0.04 17.73
N SER A 490 26.83 -0.26 18.41
CA SER A 490 26.96 -1.27 19.46
C SER A 490 27.37 -0.59 20.77
N ARG A 491 27.17 -1.29 21.90
CA ARG A 491 27.66 -0.83 23.20
C ARG A 491 28.82 -1.71 23.62
N GLU A 492 30.00 -1.13 23.74
CA GLU A 492 31.26 -1.82 24.06
C GLU A 492 31.92 -1.12 25.25
N ASN A 493 32.25 -1.84 26.32
CA ASN A 493 32.99 -1.32 27.48
C ASN A 493 32.49 0.04 28.00
N ASN A 494 31.18 0.17 28.19
CA ASN A 494 30.51 1.41 28.62
C ASN A 494 30.72 2.64 27.70
N SER A 495 31.06 2.37 26.44
CA SER A 495 31.11 3.33 25.33
C SER A 495 30.09 2.94 24.26
N LEU A 496 29.65 3.93 23.51
CA LEU A 496 28.78 3.76 22.35
C LEU A 496 29.65 3.82 21.10
N VAL A 497 29.70 2.74 20.34
CA VAL A 497 30.50 2.63 19.13
C VAL A 497 29.58 2.73 17.93
N VAL A 498 29.78 3.75 17.11
CA VAL A 498 29.05 3.92 15.84
C VAL A 498 29.90 3.36 14.72
N HIS A 499 29.32 2.44 13.96
CA HIS A 499 29.97 1.81 12.82
C HIS A 499 29.68 2.65 11.58
N THR A 500 30.72 3.24 11.01
CA THR A 500 30.65 4.07 9.81
C THR A 500 31.26 3.33 8.62
N TYR A 501 30.62 3.46 7.46
CA TYR A 501 30.99 2.83 6.20
C TYR A 501 31.35 3.86 5.10
N PRO A 502 32.22 4.86 5.36
CA PRO A 502 32.63 5.79 4.32
C PRO A 502 33.48 5.05 3.26
N GLY A 503 33.04 5.09 2.00
CA GLY A 503 33.86 4.62 0.87
C GLY A 503 34.31 3.16 0.94
N GLY A 504 33.55 2.28 1.61
CA GLY A 504 33.87 0.86 1.75
C GLY A 504 34.86 0.52 2.87
N VAL A 505 35.38 1.51 3.61
CA VAL A 505 36.22 1.26 4.79
C VAL A 505 35.37 1.34 6.05
N HIS A 506 35.42 0.28 6.85
CA HIS A 506 34.73 0.23 8.13
C HIS A 506 35.51 1.07 9.16
N ARG A 507 35.02 2.26 9.51
CA ARG A 507 35.56 3.09 10.59
C ARG A 507 34.64 3.00 11.82
N ARG A 508 35.22 3.11 13.01
CA ARG A 508 34.50 3.08 14.29
C ARG A 508 34.68 4.42 14.97
N ASP A 509 33.59 5.12 15.19
CA ASP A 509 33.59 6.34 16.00
C ASP A 509 33.10 5.97 17.40
N GLN A 510 33.98 6.12 18.39
CA GLN A 510 33.69 5.77 19.77
C GLN A 510 33.30 7.02 20.55
N PHE A 511 32.11 7.00 21.13
CA PHE A 511 31.59 8.03 22.02
C PHE A 511 31.55 7.47 23.43
N ARG A 512 31.96 8.25 24.44
CA ARG A 512 31.66 7.88 25.83
C ARG A 512 30.15 7.98 26.02
N THR A 513 29.59 7.22 26.96
CA THR A 513 28.14 7.24 27.24
C THR A 513 27.61 8.64 27.62
N ARG A 514 28.48 9.59 28.00
CA ARG A 514 28.11 10.99 28.28
C ARG A 514 28.12 11.91 27.04
N ASP A 515 28.71 11.47 25.93
CA ASP A 515 28.94 12.30 24.75
C ASP A 515 27.84 12.13 23.70
N ALA A 516 27.08 11.03 23.76
CA ALA A 516 25.94 10.78 22.89
C ALA A 516 24.87 9.90 23.58
N GLU A 517 23.59 10.21 23.33
CA GLU A 517 22.43 9.42 23.76
C GLU A 517 21.76 8.75 22.56
N VAL A 518 21.34 7.48 22.72
CA VAL A 518 20.48 6.82 21.73
C VAL A 518 19.03 7.27 21.90
N ILE A 519 18.50 7.92 20.86
CA ILE A 519 17.12 8.42 20.84
C ILE A 519 16.13 7.29 20.57
N GLY A 520 16.47 6.39 19.64
CA GLY A 520 15.63 5.26 19.29
C GLY A 520 16.13 4.48 18.07
N LYS A 521 15.48 3.34 17.82
CA LYS A 521 15.77 2.46 16.69
C LYS A 521 14.94 2.85 15.47
N LEU A 522 15.55 2.92 14.29
CA LEU A 522 14.82 3.09 13.03
C LEU A 522 13.96 1.86 12.76
N VAL A 523 12.71 2.11 12.37
CA VAL A 523 11.72 1.07 12.04
C VAL A 523 11.30 1.12 10.58
N SER A 524 11.37 2.28 9.94
CA SER A 524 11.13 2.44 8.50
C SER A 524 11.97 3.59 7.95
N VAL A 525 12.35 3.49 6.67
CA VAL A 525 13.11 4.55 5.98
C VAL A 525 12.51 4.79 4.60
N GLY A 526 12.21 6.05 4.28
CA GLY A 526 11.91 6.50 2.92
C GLY A 526 13.17 7.01 2.25
N ARG A 527 13.57 6.42 1.12
CA ARG A 527 14.79 6.77 0.39
C ARG A 527 14.59 6.79 -1.13
N LYS A 528 15.39 7.61 -1.82
CA LYS A 528 15.54 7.58 -3.28
C LYS A 528 16.41 6.40 -3.69
N LEU A 529 16.09 5.82 -4.85
CA LEU A 529 16.84 4.72 -5.48
C LEU A 529 17.77 5.25 -6.57
#